data_AF-A0A7Y8WJ69-F1
#
_entry.id   AF-A0A7Y8WJ69-F1
#
_cell.length_a   1.000
_cell.length_b   1.000
_cell.length_c   1.000
_cell.angle_alpha   90.00
_cell.angle_beta   90.00
_cell.angle_gamma   90.00
#
_symmetry.space_group_name_H-M   'P 1'
#
loop_
_entity.id
_entity.type
_entity.pdbx_description
1 polymer ?
#
loop_
_entity_poly.entity_id
_entity_poly.type
_entity_poly.pdbx_seq_one_letter_code
_entity_poly.pdbx_strand_id
1 'polypeptide(L)' 'MEKVMLDVKDVMAMTGIGRNNAYELLKSGEFQVKRIGNRYLVHKETFENWLKGETTKKKSRW' A
#
# COMPACT_ATOMS: atom_id res chain seq x y z
N MET A 1 -15.40 6.04 -10.66
CA MET A 1 -15.11 4.66 -10.21
C MET A 1 -13.98 4.73 -9.21
N GLU A 2 -14.14 4.09 -8.06
CA GLU A 2 -13.11 4.06 -7.03
C GLU A 2 -12.00 3.08 -7.41
N LYS A 3 -10.74 3.50 -7.24
CA LYS A 3 -9.58 2.68 -7.60
C LYS A 3 -9.26 1.71 -6.45
N VAL A 4 -9.36 0.41 -6.72
CA VAL A 4 -9.13 -0.65 -5.72
C VAL A 4 -7.63 -0.86 -5.43
N MET A 5 -6.79 -0.63 -6.45
CA MET A 5 -5.34 -0.82 -6.38
C MET A 5 -4.62 0.52 -6.50
N LEU A 6 -3.76 0.81 -5.53
CA LEU A 6 -2.95 2.02 -5.49
C LEU A 6 -1.57 1.72 -6.03
N ASP A 7 -1.10 2.54 -6.95
CA ASP A 7 0.29 2.56 -7.40
C ASP A 7 1.09 3.64 -6.65
N VAL A 8 2.39 3.74 -6.95
CA VAL A 8 3.29 4.69 -6.28
C VAL A 8 2.81 6.14 -6.39
N LYS A 9 2.15 6.53 -7.49
CA LYS A 9 1.65 7.90 -7.66
C LYS A 9 0.45 8.16 -6.77
N ASP A 10 -0.42 7.16 -6.59
CA ASP A 10 -1.55 7.29 -5.66
C ASP A 10 -1.04 7.42 -4.22
N VAL A 11 -0.05 6.61 -3.83
CA VAL A 11 0.60 6.71 -2.50
C VAL A 11 1.21 8.10 -2.30
N MET A 12 1.93 8.63 -3.29
CA MET A 12 2.44 10.01 -3.25
C MET A 12 1.32 11.03 -3.09
N ALA A 13 0.22 10.89 -3.84
CA ALA A 13 -0.91 11.84 -3.78
C ALA A 13 -1.64 11.80 -2.42
N MET A 14 -1.78 10.62 -1.80
CA MET A 14 -2.46 10.49 -0.51
C MET A 14 -1.59 10.91 0.68
N THR A 15 -0.28 10.63 0.62
CA THR A 15 0.64 10.90 1.75
C THR A 15 1.39 12.22 1.63
N GLY A 16 1.44 12.81 0.43
CA GLY A 16 2.23 14.01 0.14
C GLY A 16 3.74 13.77 0.07
N ILE A 17 4.22 12.53 0.17
CA ILE A 17 5.65 12.22 0.16
C ILE A 17 6.24 12.18 -1.24
N GLY A 18 7.55 12.42 -1.32
CA GLY A 18 8.31 12.30 -2.55
C GLY A 18 8.39 10.86 -3.06
N ARG A 19 8.66 10.71 -4.36
CA ARG A 19 8.70 9.41 -5.06
C ARG A 19 9.64 8.39 -4.39
N ASN A 20 10.81 8.81 -3.94
CA ASN A 20 11.79 7.91 -3.33
C ASN A 20 11.25 7.32 -2.02
N ASN A 21 10.72 8.18 -1.13
CA ASN A 21 10.11 7.76 0.12
C ASN A 21 8.88 6.86 -0.13
N ALA A 22 8.10 7.13 -1.17
CA ALA A 22 6.98 6.25 -1.55
C ALA A 22 7.46 4.86 -2.01
N TYR A 23 8.58 4.77 -2.75
CA TYR A 23 9.16 3.49 -3.11
C TYR A 23 9.77 2.75 -1.92
N GLU A 24 10.44 3.46 -1.01
CA GLU A 24 10.97 2.89 0.22
C GLU A 24 9.84 2.34 1.08
N LEU A 25 8.75 3.11 1.25
CA LEU A 25 7.55 2.69 1.96
C LEU A 25 6.92 1.43 1.34
N LEU A 26 6.72 1.41 0.01
CA LEU A 26 6.16 0.24 -0.68
C LEU A 26 7.08 -1.00 -0.61
N LYS A 27 8.36 -0.81 -0.31
CA LYS A 27 9.34 -1.89 -0.14
C LYS A 27 9.65 -2.21 1.32
N SER A 28 9.12 -1.45 2.29
CA SER A 28 9.44 -1.58 3.72
C SER A 28 9.02 -2.93 4.30
N GLY A 29 8.01 -3.55 3.70
CA GLY A 29 7.42 -4.81 4.18
C GLY A 29 6.40 -4.61 5.31
N GLU A 30 6.05 -3.37 5.63
CA GLU A 30 5.07 -3.06 6.69
C GLU A 30 3.63 -3.46 6.33
N PHE A 31 3.33 -3.57 5.04
CA PHE A 31 2.03 -4.02 4.53
C PHE A 31 2.17 -4.77 3.20
N GLN A 32 1.10 -5.47 2.80
CA GLN A 32 1.16 -6.34 1.63
C GLN A 32 1.14 -5.54 0.32
N VAL A 33 2.27 -5.56 -0.39
CA VAL A 33 2.41 -4.98 -1.73
C VAL A 33 2.61 -6.08 -2.77
N LYS A 34 1.98 -5.92 -3.94
CA LYS A 34 2.14 -6.81 -5.10
C LYS A 34 2.94 -6.09 -6.18
N ARG A 35 3.98 -6.75 -6.71
CA ARG A 35 4.68 -6.26 -7.89
C ARG A 35 4.10 -6.93 -9.13
N ILE A 36 3.54 -6.13 -10.03
CA ILE A 36 3.00 -6.57 -11.32
C ILE A 36 3.78 -5.84 -12.42
N GLY A 37 4.65 -6.58 -13.12
CA GLY A 37 5.66 -6.01 -14.02
C GLY A 37 6.58 -5.02 -13.28
N ASN A 38 6.58 -3.76 -13.74
CA ASN A 38 7.38 -2.68 -13.16
C ASN A 38 6.62 -1.82 -12.15
N ARG A 39 5.36 -2.16 -11.82
CA ARG A 39 4.54 -1.40 -10.88
C ARG A 39 4.43 -2.12 -9.55
N TYR A 40 4.48 -1.34 -8.47
CA TYR A 40 4.08 -1.77 -7.13
C TYR A 40 2.63 -1.36 -6.94
N LEU A 41 1.81 -2.31 -6.51
CA LEU A 41 0.38 -2.16 -6.31
C LEU A 41 0.03 -2.61 -4.90
N VAL A 42 -0.71 -1.77 -4.18
CA VAL A 42 -1.25 -2.09 -2.85
C VAL A 42 -2.77 -1.97 -2.90
N HIS A 43 -3.48 -2.87 -2.22
CA HIS A 43 -4.92 -2.71 -2.05
C HIS A 43 -5.20 -1.44 -1.23
N LYS A 44 -6.15 -0.62 -1.66
CA LYS A 44 -6.50 0.63 -0.95
C LYS A 44 -6.77 0.39 0.53
N GLU A 45 -7.63 -0.59 0.83
CA GLU A 45 -7.96 -0.99 2.21
C GLU A 45 -6.72 -1.41 3.02
N THR A 46 -5.80 -2.17 2.42
CA THR A 46 -4.56 -2.60 3.11
C THR A 46 -3.70 -1.40 3.49
N PHE A 47 -3.57 -0.43 2.58
CA PHE A 47 -2.81 0.79 2.83
C PHE A 47 -3.47 1.68 3.88
N GLU A 48 -4.80 1.84 3.82
CA GLU A 48 -5.56 2.63 4.80
C GLU A 48 -5.53 2.01 6.20
N ASN A 49 -5.65 0.68 6.31
CA ASN A 49 -5.54 -0.01 7.59
C ASN A 49 -4.15 0.17 8.21
N TRP A 50 -3.10 0.11 7.38
CA TRP A 50 -1.74 0.40 7.82
C TRP A 50 -1.60 1.86 8.30
N LEU A 51 -2.16 2.85 7.58
CA LEU A 51 -2.14 4.26 8.00
C LEU A 51 -2.85 4.51 9.34
N LYS A 52 -3.93 3.77 9.61
CA LYS A 52 -4.64 3.82 10.89
C LYS A 52 -3.91 3.11 12.03
N GLY A 53 -2.83 2.38 11.74
CA GLY A 53 -2.14 1.52 12.70
C GLY A 53 -2.94 0.26 13.06
N GLU A 54 -3.96 -0.08 12.28
CA GLU A 54 -4.76 -1.29 12.49
C GLU A 54 -3.96 -2.50 11.97
N THR A 55 -3.51 -3.36 12.88
CA THR A 55 -2.83 -4.60 12.46
C THR A 55 -3.81 -5.42 11.62
N THR A 56 -3.43 -5.76 10.39
CA THR A 56 -4.25 -6.64 9.55
C THR A 56 -4.37 -7.97 10.29
N LYS A 57 -5.49 -8.19 10.99
CA LYS A 57 -5.78 -9.47 11.60
C LYS A 57 -5.77 -10.48 10.46
N LYS A 58 -4.70 -11.30 10.36
CA LYS A 58 -4.74 -12.49 9.53
C LYS A 58 -5.95 -13.25 10.04
N LYS A 59 -7.06 -13.28 9.28
CA LYS A 59 -8.16 -14.19 9.55
C LYS A 59 -7.52 -15.58 9.54
N SER A 60 -7.37 -16.15 10.73
CA SER A 60 -6.95 -17.54 10.90
C SER A 60 -7.98 -18.37 10.14
N ARG A 61 -7.58 -18.87 9.00
CA ARG A 61 -8.39 -19.75 8.15
C ARG A 61 -8.25 -21.15 8.76
N TRP A 62 -9.20 -21.48 9.62
CA TRP A 62 -9.51 -22.87 9.97
C TRP A 62 -10.33 -23.49 8.84
#